data_AF-A0A2T6G1H9-F1
#
_entry.id   AF-A0A2T6G1H9-F1
#
_cell.length_a   1.000
_cell.length_b   1.000
_cell.length_c   1.000
_cell.angle_alpha   90.00
_cell.angle_beta   90.00
_cell.angle_gamma   90.00
#
_symmetry.space_group_name_H-M   'P 1'
#
loop_
_entity.id
_entity.type
_entity.pdbx_description
1 polymer ?
#
loop_
_entity_poly.entity_id
_entity_poly.type
_entity_poly.pdbx_seq_one_letter_code
_entity_poly.pdbx_strand_id
1 'polypeptide(L)'
;METGLSLKIPPENGVVQRLSFWSCFAPVLGLFFLAPLVGEYLLGSISIKEPMALLLLSPMYGGGALLIREVVRRTGRGWPTILLLALAYGVAEPALFDHSLFNASFQGYDFQDATYVPALGISVSNALAFCVGHAVWSISVPIAIVEMLVPDRSKTPWLGRIGLTVTGALYLLGGTIVFLWAAKSQHFLPSVPQFAVSIAVVLGLIGTAFALRRLPRGASDRPGPNPWLVGMAAFFASGLFFLLGGNWLHVAVKTGLIAAMAVAVALWSSRAGWGVRHRFALTGGTLLTYVWGGFVCATFVGNTGPIDRIGNVIFSLGAIVLLMLAARKIRKI
;
A
#
# COMPACT_ATOMS: atom_id res chain seq x y z
N MET A 1 -42.47 56.10 -19.81
CA MET A 1 -42.01 55.73 -18.46
C MET A 1 -42.28 54.24 -18.30
N GLU A 2 -41.30 53.44 -18.72
CA GLU A 2 -41.37 51.97 -18.67
C GLU A 2 -41.05 51.50 -17.24
N THR A 3 -41.92 50.70 -16.64
CA THR A 3 -41.62 49.98 -15.39
C THR A 3 -41.60 48.49 -15.68
N GLY A 4 -40.44 48.00 -16.14
CA GLY A 4 -40.15 46.59 -16.28
C GLY A 4 -39.70 45.99 -14.95
N LEU A 5 -40.59 45.23 -14.29
CA LEU A 5 -40.22 44.40 -13.15
C LEU A 5 -39.60 43.09 -13.67
N SER A 6 -38.28 43.08 -13.87
CA SER A 6 -37.53 41.88 -14.23
C SER A 6 -37.29 41.02 -12.97
N LEU A 7 -38.17 40.03 -12.77
CA LEU A 7 -37.92 38.92 -11.84
C LEU A 7 -36.80 38.04 -12.42
N LYS A 8 -35.58 38.20 -11.91
CA LYS A 8 -34.47 37.27 -12.15
C LYS A 8 -34.79 35.93 -11.49
N ILE A 9 -35.36 35.01 -12.26
CA ILE A 9 -35.35 33.58 -11.93
C ILE A 9 -33.90 33.09 -12.10
N PRO A 10 -33.25 32.53 -11.07
CA PRO A 10 -31.93 31.93 -11.24
C PRO A 10 -32.05 30.69 -12.13
N PRO A 11 -31.12 30.44 -13.07
CA PRO A 11 -31.17 29.24 -13.88
C PRO A 11 -30.88 28.01 -12.99
N GLU A 12 -31.92 27.22 -12.72
CA GLU A 12 -31.79 25.80 -12.43
C GLU A 12 -31.15 25.13 -13.64
N ASN A 13 -29.83 24.94 -13.62
CA ASN A 13 -29.14 24.03 -14.51
C ASN A 13 -27.87 23.54 -13.82
N GLY A 14 -28.07 22.76 -12.75
CA GLY A 14 -27.05 21.85 -12.25
C GLY A 14 -26.81 20.79 -13.30
N VAL A 15 -25.93 21.07 -14.27
CA VAL A 15 -25.40 20.07 -15.19
C VAL A 15 -24.66 19.07 -14.32
N VAL A 16 -25.33 17.97 -13.97
CA VAL A 16 -24.65 16.78 -13.44
C VAL A 16 -23.75 16.31 -14.57
N GLN A 17 -22.48 16.74 -14.54
CA GLN A 17 -21.44 16.24 -15.43
C GLN A 17 -21.41 14.72 -15.24
N ARG A 18 -22.03 13.97 -16.16
CA ARG A 18 -21.92 12.52 -16.19
C ARG A 18 -20.47 12.20 -16.50
N LEU A 19 -19.71 11.85 -15.47
CA LEU A 19 -18.37 11.32 -15.63
C LEU A 19 -18.43 10.12 -16.59
N SER A 20 -17.49 10.07 -17.54
CA SER A 20 -17.42 8.94 -18.46
C SER A 20 -17.21 7.63 -17.68
N PHE A 21 -17.71 6.52 -18.22
CA PHE A 21 -17.49 5.18 -17.65
C PHE A 21 -16.00 4.93 -17.34
N TRP A 22 -15.11 5.36 -18.26
CA TRP A 22 -13.67 5.26 -18.11
C TRP A 22 -13.11 6.12 -16.99
N SER A 23 -13.64 7.33 -16.77
CA SER A 23 -13.30 8.17 -15.61
C SER A 23 -13.72 7.54 -14.28
N CYS A 24 -14.75 6.69 -14.31
CA CYS A 24 -15.22 5.93 -13.15
C CYS A 24 -14.36 4.70 -12.84
N PHE A 25 -14.04 3.91 -13.87
CA PHE A 25 -13.40 2.59 -13.75
C PHE A 25 -11.86 2.62 -13.77
N ALA A 26 -11.24 3.60 -14.43
CA ALA A 26 -9.78 3.70 -14.52
C ALA A 26 -9.05 3.68 -13.16
N PRO A 27 -9.49 4.40 -12.09
CA PRO A 27 -8.80 4.31 -10.80
C PRO A 27 -8.98 2.95 -10.13
N VAL A 28 -10.07 2.24 -10.40
CA VAL A 28 -10.30 0.88 -9.89
C VAL A 28 -9.31 -0.08 -10.51
N LEU A 29 -9.25 -0.13 -11.84
CA LEU A 29 -8.30 -0.98 -12.58
C LEU A 29 -6.85 -0.59 -12.28
N GLY A 30 -6.58 0.72 -12.23
CA GLY A 30 -5.28 1.26 -11.87
C GLY A 30 -4.82 0.75 -10.51
N LEU A 31 -5.65 0.84 -9.46
CA LEU A 31 -5.28 0.32 -8.14
C LEU A 31 -5.19 -1.21 -8.12
N PHE A 32 -6.09 -1.89 -8.83
CA PHE A 32 -6.15 -3.35 -8.88
C PHE A 32 -4.83 -3.96 -9.38
N PHE A 33 -4.25 -3.39 -10.44
CA PHE A 33 -2.97 -3.87 -10.99
C PHE A 33 -1.75 -3.19 -10.39
N LEU A 34 -1.86 -1.94 -9.92
CA LEU A 34 -0.71 -1.23 -9.35
C LEU A 34 -0.25 -1.85 -8.03
N ALA A 35 -1.16 -2.41 -7.23
CA ALA A 35 -0.82 -3.05 -5.95
C ALA A 35 0.22 -4.18 -6.09
N PRO A 36 -0.01 -5.23 -6.90
CA PRO A 36 1.00 -6.27 -7.11
C PRO A 36 2.19 -5.80 -7.97
N LEU A 37 2.01 -4.84 -8.88
CA LEU A 37 3.13 -4.26 -9.64
C LEU A 37 4.14 -3.57 -8.72
N VAL A 38 3.69 -2.82 -7.72
CA VAL A 38 4.58 -2.18 -6.74
C VAL A 38 5.08 -3.21 -5.73
N GLY A 39 4.19 -4.07 -5.23
CA GLY A 39 4.51 -5.04 -4.19
C GLY A 39 5.56 -6.06 -4.61
N GLU A 40 5.50 -6.54 -5.86
CA GLU A 40 6.30 -7.70 -6.30
C GLU A 40 7.22 -7.39 -7.49
N TYR A 41 6.69 -6.80 -8.57
CA TYR A 41 7.48 -6.57 -9.78
C TYR A 41 8.49 -5.43 -9.62
N LEU A 42 8.08 -4.32 -9.00
CA LEU A 42 8.99 -3.22 -8.69
C LEU A 42 9.93 -3.58 -7.53
N LEU A 43 9.47 -4.40 -6.59
CA LEU A 43 10.33 -5.01 -5.58
C LEU A 43 11.37 -5.94 -6.19
N GLY A 44 11.14 -6.49 -7.40
CA GLY A 44 12.07 -7.39 -8.07
C GLY A 44 12.00 -8.85 -7.60
N SER A 45 11.02 -9.18 -6.75
CA SER A 45 10.74 -10.56 -6.33
C SER A 45 10.18 -11.40 -7.49
N ILE A 46 9.37 -10.80 -8.36
CA ILE A 46 8.79 -11.46 -9.54
C ILE A 46 9.41 -10.95 -10.84
N SER A 47 9.81 -11.88 -11.70
CA SER A 47 10.37 -11.58 -13.01
C SER A 47 9.32 -11.08 -14.00
N ILE A 48 9.70 -10.17 -14.91
CA ILE A 48 8.88 -9.78 -16.07
C ILE A 48 8.50 -10.96 -16.98
N LYS A 49 9.23 -12.08 -16.90
CA LYS A 49 8.94 -13.32 -17.63
C LYS A 49 7.68 -14.03 -17.13
N GLU A 50 7.13 -13.60 -15.99
CA GLU A 50 5.96 -14.21 -15.37
C GLU A 50 4.74 -13.28 -15.43
N PRO A 51 4.25 -12.85 -16.61
CA PRO A 51 3.15 -11.89 -16.71
C PRO A 51 1.83 -12.43 -16.15
N MET A 52 1.68 -13.75 -16.06
CA MET A 52 0.49 -14.38 -15.47
C MET A 52 0.43 -14.21 -13.96
N ALA A 53 1.57 -14.04 -13.28
CA ALA A 53 1.59 -13.79 -11.84
C ALA A 53 0.85 -12.49 -11.50
N LEU A 54 0.95 -11.46 -12.35
CA LEU A 54 0.18 -10.22 -12.19
C LEU A 54 -1.33 -10.50 -12.15
N LEU A 55 -1.85 -11.30 -13.08
CA LEU A 55 -3.28 -11.62 -13.13
C LEU A 55 -3.73 -12.47 -11.95
N LEU A 56 -2.88 -13.40 -11.49
CA LEU A 56 -3.19 -14.29 -10.36
C LEU A 56 -3.11 -13.57 -9.01
N LEU A 57 -2.20 -12.62 -8.86
CA LEU A 57 -1.99 -11.88 -7.61
C LEU A 57 -2.91 -10.66 -7.47
N SER A 58 -3.34 -10.05 -8.59
CA SER A 58 -4.19 -8.85 -8.56
C SER A 58 -5.50 -9.03 -7.77
N PRO A 59 -6.23 -10.16 -7.84
CA PRO A 59 -7.39 -10.38 -6.99
C PRO A 59 -7.09 -10.23 -5.50
N MET A 60 -5.96 -10.77 -5.01
CA MET A 60 -5.55 -10.65 -3.62
C MET A 60 -5.00 -9.26 -3.28
N TYR A 61 -3.99 -8.79 -4.02
CA TYR A 61 -3.33 -7.51 -3.79
C TYR A 61 -4.25 -6.32 -4.08
N GLY A 62 -4.69 -6.24 -5.34
CA GLY A 62 -5.55 -5.19 -5.85
C GLY A 62 -6.92 -5.19 -5.20
N GLY A 63 -7.49 -6.38 -4.97
CA GLY A 63 -8.74 -6.54 -4.21
C GLY A 63 -8.60 -6.04 -2.78
N GLY A 64 -7.52 -6.41 -2.08
CA GLY A 64 -7.22 -5.92 -0.74
C GLY A 64 -7.08 -4.40 -0.70
N ALA A 65 -6.28 -3.82 -1.59
CA ALA A 65 -6.09 -2.36 -1.68
C ALA A 65 -7.40 -1.62 -1.95
N LEU A 66 -8.24 -2.13 -2.87
CA LEU A 66 -9.55 -1.56 -3.17
C LEU A 66 -10.51 -1.66 -1.97
N LEU A 67 -10.60 -2.82 -1.31
CA LEU A 67 -11.47 -3.01 -0.14
C LEU A 67 -11.09 -2.05 0.99
N ILE A 68 -9.81 -1.95 1.31
CA ILE A 68 -9.29 -1.03 2.34
C ILE A 68 -9.69 0.40 2.01
N ARG A 69 -9.40 0.84 0.78
CA ARG A 69 -9.69 2.19 0.31
C ARG A 69 -11.19 2.48 0.33
N GLU A 70 -12.01 1.57 -0.20
CA GLU A 70 -13.47 1.72 -0.26
C GLU A 70 -14.09 1.80 1.13
N VAL A 71 -13.71 0.92 2.05
CA VAL A 71 -14.25 0.91 3.42
C VAL A 71 -13.87 2.20 4.15
N VAL A 72 -12.63 2.67 3.99
CA VAL A 72 -12.19 3.94 4.58
C VAL A 72 -13.00 5.11 4.04
N ARG A 73 -13.16 5.22 2.71
CA ARG A 73 -13.89 6.35 2.09
C ARG A 73 -15.38 6.32 2.41
N ARG A 74 -16.02 5.15 2.40
CA ARG A 74 -17.44 4.98 2.79
C ARG A 74 -17.69 5.31 4.24
N THR A 75 -16.75 5.00 5.11
CA THR A 75 -16.88 5.29 6.53
C THR A 75 -16.31 6.65 6.91
N GLY A 76 -16.06 7.55 5.95
CA GLY A 76 -15.58 8.92 6.20
C GLY A 76 -14.26 9.01 6.97
N ARG A 77 -13.43 7.96 6.91
CA ARG A 77 -12.17 7.84 7.64
C ARG A 77 -10.98 8.31 6.79
N GLY A 78 -9.86 8.53 7.47
CA GLY A 78 -8.64 9.07 6.89
C GLY A 78 -7.51 8.05 6.75
N TRP A 79 -6.31 8.57 6.47
CA TRP A 79 -5.07 7.80 6.34
C TRP A 79 -4.70 6.93 7.55
N PRO A 80 -4.93 7.33 8.83
CA PRO A 80 -4.65 6.44 9.96
C PRO A 80 -5.36 5.09 9.85
N THR A 81 -6.61 5.07 9.38
CA THR A 81 -7.35 3.82 9.14
C THR A 81 -6.80 3.06 7.94
N ILE A 82 -6.40 3.74 6.86
CA ILE A 82 -5.73 3.07 5.71
C ILE A 82 -4.46 2.36 6.19
N LEU A 83 -3.60 3.02 6.96
CA LEU A 83 -2.33 2.46 7.41
C LEU A 83 -2.53 1.25 8.33
N LEU A 84 -3.53 1.28 9.22
CA LEU A 84 -3.82 0.13 10.09
C LEU A 84 -4.43 -1.04 9.33
N LEU A 85 -5.33 -0.78 8.38
CA LEU A 85 -5.90 -1.84 7.54
C LEU A 85 -4.85 -2.39 6.55
N ALA A 86 -3.94 -1.55 6.09
CA ALA A 86 -2.79 -1.97 5.28
C ALA A 86 -1.84 -2.85 6.10
N LEU A 87 -1.61 -2.53 7.37
CA LEU A 87 -0.88 -3.42 8.28
C LEU A 87 -1.62 -4.73 8.55
N ALA A 88 -2.95 -4.69 8.67
CA ALA A 88 -3.76 -5.91 8.79
C ALA A 88 -3.61 -6.80 7.55
N TYR A 89 -3.64 -6.20 6.35
CA TYR A 89 -3.32 -6.90 5.10
C TYR A 89 -1.89 -7.44 5.11
N GLY A 90 -0.92 -6.63 5.54
CA GLY A 90 0.49 -7.02 5.58
C GLY A 90 0.79 -8.14 6.56
N VAL A 91 -0.01 -8.35 7.60
CA VAL A 91 0.05 -9.56 8.42
C VAL A 91 -0.69 -10.71 7.75
N ALA A 92 -1.90 -10.46 7.23
CA ALA A 92 -2.74 -11.50 6.64
C ALA A 92 -2.08 -12.21 5.46
N GLU A 93 -1.40 -11.48 4.59
CA GLU A 93 -0.76 -12.06 3.42
C GLU A 93 0.32 -13.11 3.78
N PRO A 94 1.41 -12.75 4.47
CA PRO A 94 2.49 -13.68 4.77
C PRO A 94 2.11 -14.74 5.81
N ALA A 95 1.09 -14.49 6.65
CA ALA A 95 0.67 -15.40 7.71
C ALA A 95 -0.45 -16.37 7.29
N LEU A 96 -1.43 -15.88 6.53
CA LEU A 96 -2.67 -16.61 6.23
C LEU A 96 -2.78 -17.04 4.76
N PHE A 97 -2.09 -16.37 3.83
CA PHE A 97 -2.18 -16.68 2.41
C PHE A 97 -0.95 -17.42 1.92
N ASP A 98 0.24 -16.84 1.93
CA ASP A 98 1.42 -17.52 1.35
C ASP A 98 2.24 -18.32 2.38
N HIS A 99 1.96 -18.16 3.68
CA HIS A 99 2.62 -18.81 4.81
C HIS A 99 4.12 -18.46 4.99
N SER A 100 4.65 -17.50 4.23
CA SER A 100 6.06 -17.07 4.26
C SER A 100 6.51 -16.58 5.64
N LEU A 101 5.58 -16.09 6.48
CA LEU A 101 5.90 -15.65 7.84
C LEU A 101 6.43 -16.79 8.73
N PHE A 102 5.89 -18.00 8.51
CA PHE A 102 6.16 -19.18 9.34
C PHE A 102 7.02 -20.22 8.65
N ASN A 103 7.14 -20.14 7.31
CA ASN A 103 7.95 -21.06 6.54
C ASN A 103 9.42 -20.60 6.48
N ALA A 104 10.25 -21.23 7.31
CA ALA A 104 11.68 -20.98 7.40
C ALA A 104 12.48 -21.21 6.10
N SER A 105 11.93 -21.96 5.14
CA SER A 105 12.56 -22.25 3.85
C SER A 105 11.69 -21.78 2.67
N PHE A 106 10.91 -20.71 2.85
CA PHE A 106 9.98 -20.23 1.84
C PHE A 106 10.68 -19.93 0.51
N GLN A 107 10.15 -20.49 -0.57
CA GLN A 107 10.73 -20.45 -1.93
C GLN A 107 12.20 -20.91 -2.01
N GLY A 108 12.64 -21.76 -1.08
CA GLY A 108 14.01 -22.26 -1.02
C GLY A 108 15.03 -21.29 -0.40
N TYR A 109 14.59 -20.13 0.10
CA TYR A 109 15.45 -19.19 0.84
C TYR A 109 15.47 -19.54 2.33
N ASP A 110 16.65 -19.45 2.93
CA ASP A 110 16.80 -19.61 4.38
C ASP A 110 16.40 -18.33 5.12
N PHE A 111 15.27 -18.41 5.80
CA PHE A 111 14.70 -17.35 6.63
C PHE A 111 14.99 -17.55 8.14
N GLN A 112 15.83 -18.52 8.51
CA GLN A 112 16.29 -18.74 9.90
C GLN A 112 17.51 -17.87 10.24
N ASP A 113 17.32 -16.55 10.17
CA ASP A 113 18.37 -15.61 10.57
C ASP A 113 18.57 -15.57 12.10
N ALA A 114 19.52 -14.74 12.56
CA ALA A 114 19.85 -14.58 13.98
C ALA A 114 18.71 -14.03 14.85
N THR A 115 17.55 -13.71 14.24
CA THR A 115 16.36 -13.16 14.91
C THR A 115 15.19 -14.14 14.92
N TYR A 116 15.45 -15.41 14.62
CA TYR A 116 14.48 -16.48 14.78
C TYR A 116 14.11 -16.68 16.26
N VAL A 117 12.81 -16.71 16.54
CA VAL A 117 12.24 -16.94 17.87
C VAL A 117 11.47 -18.28 17.85
N PRO A 118 12.06 -19.38 18.36
CA PRO A 118 11.46 -20.71 18.27
C PRO A 118 10.06 -20.82 18.86
N ALA A 119 9.78 -20.10 19.95
CA ALA A 119 8.48 -20.08 20.61
C ALA A 119 7.35 -19.53 19.71
N LEU A 120 7.69 -18.67 18.75
CA LEU A 120 6.74 -18.08 17.80
C LEU A 120 6.82 -18.74 16.42
N GLY A 121 7.93 -19.41 16.11
CA GLY A 121 8.19 -20.01 14.81
C GLY A 121 8.39 -18.98 13.69
N ILE A 122 8.91 -17.79 14.03
CA ILE A 122 9.14 -16.68 13.09
C ILE A 122 10.54 -16.09 13.26
N SER A 123 11.11 -15.55 12.18
CA SER A 123 12.17 -14.54 12.26
C SER A 123 11.54 -13.17 12.42
N VAL A 124 11.96 -12.42 13.45
CA VAL A 124 11.44 -11.07 13.70
C VAL A 124 11.84 -10.09 12.59
N SER A 125 13.05 -10.23 12.03
CA SER A 125 13.49 -9.41 10.90
C SER A 125 12.62 -9.65 9.66
N ASN A 126 12.28 -10.92 9.37
CA ASN A 126 11.42 -11.27 8.23
C ASN A 126 9.98 -10.87 8.47
N ALA A 127 9.47 -11.02 9.69
CA ALA A 127 8.16 -10.52 10.06
C ALA A 127 8.03 -9.01 9.81
N LEU A 128 9.05 -8.22 10.18
CA LEU A 128 9.10 -6.80 9.86
C LEU A 128 9.17 -6.56 8.35
N ALA A 129 10.05 -7.25 7.63
CA ALA A 129 10.23 -7.08 6.20
C ALA A 129 8.93 -7.36 5.41
N PHE A 130 8.27 -8.49 5.67
CA PHE A 130 7.03 -8.85 4.99
C PHE A 130 5.87 -7.95 5.45
N CYS A 131 5.60 -7.84 6.75
CA CYS A 131 4.41 -7.12 7.21
C CYS A 131 4.45 -5.64 6.85
N VAL A 132 5.61 -4.99 6.99
CA VAL A 132 5.78 -3.58 6.63
C VAL A 132 5.89 -3.43 5.12
N GLY A 133 6.57 -4.35 4.44
CA GLY A 133 6.66 -4.42 2.98
C GLY A 133 5.29 -4.35 2.33
N HIS A 134 4.42 -5.30 2.67
CA HIS A 134 3.06 -5.38 2.14
C HIS A 134 2.20 -4.17 2.57
N ALA A 135 2.28 -3.74 3.83
CA ALA A 135 1.48 -2.61 4.30
C ALA A 135 1.84 -1.30 3.59
N VAL A 136 3.13 -1.03 3.40
CA VAL A 136 3.62 0.24 2.87
C VAL A 136 3.60 0.22 1.35
N TRP A 137 4.28 -0.74 0.71
CA TRP A 137 4.49 -0.75 -0.73
C TRP A 137 3.40 -1.47 -1.50
N SER A 138 2.85 -2.57 -0.99
CA SER A 138 1.79 -3.31 -1.71
C SER A 138 0.42 -2.64 -1.58
N ILE A 139 0.18 -1.88 -0.50
CA ILE A 139 -1.13 -1.26 -0.22
C ILE A 139 -1.08 0.28 -0.19
N SER A 140 -0.33 0.86 0.77
CA SER A 140 -0.44 2.29 1.07
C SER A 140 0.05 3.18 -0.08
N VAL A 141 1.19 2.85 -0.68
CA VAL A 141 1.79 3.58 -1.81
C VAL A 141 0.88 3.53 -3.05
N PRO A 142 0.41 2.37 -3.52
CA PRO A 142 -0.55 2.27 -4.63
C PRO A 142 -1.82 3.08 -4.40
N ILE A 143 -2.43 3.00 -3.21
CA ILE A 143 -3.60 3.82 -2.86
C ILE A 143 -3.28 5.31 -3.00
N ALA A 144 -2.14 5.75 -2.45
CA ALA A 144 -1.74 7.16 -2.48
C ALA A 144 -1.52 7.64 -3.93
N ILE A 145 -0.82 6.86 -4.75
CA ILE A 145 -0.55 7.18 -6.16
C ILE A 145 -1.86 7.35 -6.92
N VAL A 146 -2.77 6.38 -6.84
CA VAL A 146 -4.02 6.43 -7.60
C VAL A 146 -4.91 7.58 -7.12
N GLU A 147 -5.01 7.83 -5.80
CA GLU A 147 -5.75 8.99 -5.29
C GLU A 147 -5.19 10.33 -5.78
N MET A 148 -3.86 10.43 -5.97
CA MET A 148 -3.21 11.62 -6.52
C MET A 148 -3.42 11.77 -8.04
N LEU A 149 -3.63 10.68 -8.77
CA LEU A 149 -3.95 10.71 -10.20
C LEU A 149 -5.41 11.11 -10.47
N VAL A 150 -6.31 10.87 -9.52
CA VAL A 150 -7.74 11.25 -9.58
C VAL A 150 -8.16 12.12 -8.38
N PRO A 151 -7.61 13.34 -8.24
CA PRO A 151 -7.77 14.17 -7.04
C PRO A 151 -9.23 14.47 -6.67
N ASP A 152 -10.07 14.75 -7.67
CA ASP A 152 -11.51 15.07 -7.50
C ASP A 152 -12.31 13.90 -6.89
N ARG A 153 -11.79 12.67 -7.02
CA ARG A 153 -12.41 11.44 -6.50
C ARG A 153 -11.59 10.78 -5.40
N SER A 154 -10.53 11.43 -4.92
CA SER A 154 -9.62 10.86 -3.92
C SER A 154 -10.34 10.48 -2.63
N LYS A 155 -11.33 11.29 -2.20
CA LYS A 155 -12.07 11.09 -0.95
C LYS A 155 -13.46 10.45 -1.12
N THR A 156 -13.89 10.12 -2.34
CA THR A 156 -15.22 9.55 -2.60
C THR A 156 -15.13 8.06 -2.94
N PRO A 157 -16.11 7.21 -2.59
CA PRO A 157 -16.14 5.82 -3.02
C PRO A 157 -16.07 5.70 -4.54
N TRP A 158 -15.31 4.72 -5.04
CA TRP A 158 -15.18 4.45 -6.48
C TRP A 158 -16.14 3.37 -6.96
N LEU A 159 -16.48 2.41 -6.09
CA LEU A 159 -17.33 1.27 -6.43
C LEU A 159 -18.78 1.50 -6.00
N GLY A 160 -19.71 0.78 -6.63
CA GLY A 160 -21.06 0.58 -6.10
C GLY A 160 -21.09 -0.56 -5.07
N ARG A 161 -22.29 -0.94 -4.59
CA ARG A 161 -22.44 -2.14 -3.73
C ARG A 161 -22.02 -3.42 -4.46
N ILE A 162 -22.47 -3.58 -5.71
CA ILE A 162 -22.12 -4.73 -6.56
C ILE A 162 -20.60 -4.81 -6.76
N GLY A 163 -19.98 -3.70 -7.17
CA GLY A 163 -18.52 -3.64 -7.36
C GLY A 163 -17.77 -4.03 -6.09
N LEU A 164 -18.21 -3.54 -4.92
CA LEU A 164 -17.61 -3.91 -3.63
C LEU A 164 -17.75 -5.41 -3.33
N THR A 165 -18.93 -6.01 -3.59
CA THR A 165 -19.16 -7.44 -3.42
C THR A 165 -18.26 -8.26 -4.35
N VAL A 166 -18.15 -7.87 -5.63
CA VAL A 166 -17.28 -8.54 -6.59
C VAL A 166 -15.82 -8.43 -6.16
N THR A 167 -15.35 -7.26 -5.74
CA THR A 167 -13.99 -7.10 -5.21
C THR A 167 -13.76 -7.96 -3.96
N GLY A 168 -14.75 -8.06 -3.07
CA GLY A 168 -14.70 -8.96 -1.91
C GLY A 168 -14.54 -10.43 -2.30
N ALA A 169 -15.35 -10.89 -3.26
CA ALA A 169 -15.26 -12.26 -3.77
C ALA A 169 -13.92 -12.52 -4.46
N LEU A 170 -13.42 -11.58 -5.28
CA LEU A 170 -12.11 -11.68 -5.92
C LEU A 170 -10.96 -11.72 -4.91
N TYR A 171 -11.03 -10.92 -3.84
CA TYR A 171 -10.04 -10.93 -2.78
C TYR A 171 -9.96 -12.29 -2.09
N LEU A 172 -11.10 -12.84 -1.69
CA LEU A 172 -11.17 -14.17 -1.06
C LEU A 172 -10.72 -15.28 -2.01
N LEU A 173 -11.12 -15.21 -3.29
CA LEU A 173 -10.68 -16.16 -4.31
C LEU A 173 -9.17 -16.08 -4.52
N GLY A 174 -8.61 -14.88 -4.67
CA GLY A 174 -7.18 -14.65 -4.83
C GLY A 174 -6.38 -15.17 -3.64
N GLY A 175 -6.79 -14.83 -2.41
CA GLY A 175 -6.17 -15.34 -1.19
C GLY A 175 -6.25 -16.86 -1.10
N THR A 176 -7.37 -17.47 -1.50
CA THR A 176 -7.52 -18.94 -1.54
C THR A 176 -6.59 -19.58 -2.57
N ILE A 177 -6.44 -18.97 -3.76
CA ILE A 177 -5.51 -19.45 -4.79
C ILE A 177 -4.07 -19.42 -4.26
N VAL A 178 -3.66 -18.31 -3.64
CA VAL A 178 -2.32 -18.18 -3.05
C VAL A 178 -2.10 -19.17 -1.91
N PHE A 179 -3.10 -19.34 -1.04
CA PHE A 179 -3.09 -20.36 0.02
C PHE A 179 -2.87 -21.77 -0.51
N LEU A 180 -3.67 -22.19 -1.49
CA LEU A 180 -3.57 -23.53 -2.06
C LEU A 180 -2.26 -23.73 -2.81
N TRP A 181 -1.79 -22.69 -3.52
CA TRP A 181 -0.50 -22.71 -4.18
C TRP A 181 0.64 -22.85 -3.18
N ALA A 182 0.64 -22.07 -2.10
CA ALA A 182 1.67 -22.10 -1.08
C ALA A 182 1.69 -23.45 -0.35
N ALA A 183 0.53 -23.93 0.10
CA ALA A 183 0.42 -25.23 0.76
C ALA A 183 0.94 -26.38 -0.12
N LYS A 184 0.65 -26.34 -1.42
CA LYS A 184 1.07 -27.37 -2.38
C LYS A 184 2.53 -27.26 -2.80
N SER A 185 3.00 -26.06 -3.14
CA SER A 185 4.34 -25.83 -3.70
C SER A 185 5.43 -25.77 -2.64
N GLN A 186 5.10 -25.23 -1.46
CA GLN A 186 6.04 -25.07 -0.35
C GLN A 186 6.03 -26.26 0.61
N HIS A 187 5.08 -27.19 0.43
CA HIS A 187 4.87 -28.34 1.32
C HIS A 187 4.81 -27.96 2.81
N PHE A 188 4.26 -26.78 3.09
CA PHE A 188 4.23 -26.19 4.43
C PHE A 188 2.85 -25.60 4.74
N LEU A 189 2.38 -25.88 5.95
CA LEU A 189 1.20 -25.27 6.55
C LEU A 189 1.54 -24.77 7.96
N PRO A 190 1.19 -23.52 8.30
CA PRO A 190 1.27 -23.03 9.66
C PRO A 190 0.47 -23.91 10.62
N SER A 191 0.95 -23.99 11.86
CA SER A 191 0.23 -24.70 12.93
C SER A 191 -1.10 -24.02 13.28
N VAL A 192 -2.05 -24.77 13.86
CA VAL A 192 -3.34 -24.21 14.31
C VAL A 192 -3.16 -22.99 15.24
N PRO A 193 -2.25 -22.99 16.23
CA PRO A 193 -1.98 -21.80 17.04
C PRO A 193 -1.47 -20.61 16.22
N GLN A 194 -0.59 -20.84 15.24
CA GLN A 194 -0.08 -19.76 14.37
C GLN A 194 -1.20 -19.13 13.55
N PHE A 195 -2.11 -19.93 12.98
CA PHE A 195 -3.31 -19.40 12.31
C PHE A 195 -4.19 -18.61 13.27
N ALA A 196 -4.50 -19.17 14.45
CA ALA A 196 -5.37 -18.52 15.42
C ALA A 196 -4.82 -17.17 15.91
N VAL A 197 -3.53 -17.10 16.23
CA VAL A 197 -2.85 -15.87 16.65
C VAL A 197 -2.84 -14.86 15.50
N SER A 198 -2.52 -15.28 14.29
CA SER A 198 -2.50 -14.39 13.11
C SER A 198 -3.87 -13.79 12.83
N ILE A 199 -4.93 -14.59 12.90
CA ILE A 199 -6.32 -14.12 12.78
C ILE A 199 -6.65 -13.13 13.89
N ALA A 200 -6.28 -13.42 15.14
CA ALA A 200 -6.51 -12.51 16.27
C ALA A 200 -5.79 -11.16 16.09
N VAL A 201 -4.55 -11.17 15.60
CA VAL A 201 -3.80 -9.94 15.29
C VAL A 201 -4.47 -9.15 14.17
N VAL A 202 -4.85 -9.81 13.07
CA VAL A 202 -5.55 -9.16 11.95
C VAL A 202 -6.86 -8.54 12.41
N LEU A 203 -7.69 -9.27 13.15
CA LEU A 203 -8.97 -8.75 13.68
C LEU A 203 -8.73 -7.63 14.70
N GLY A 204 -7.69 -7.73 15.53
CA GLY A 204 -7.30 -6.68 16.48
C GLY A 204 -6.90 -5.38 15.77
N LEU A 205 -6.13 -5.47 14.67
CA LEU A 205 -5.75 -4.32 13.84
C LEU A 205 -6.96 -3.70 13.15
N ILE A 206 -7.86 -4.53 12.59
CA ILE A 206 -9.12 -4.08 11.99
C ILE A 206 -9.97 -3.37 13.06
N GLY A 207 -10.18 -4.00 14.21
CA GLY A 207 -10.93 -3.43 15.34
C GLY A 207 -10.35 -2.09 15.78
N THR A 208 -9.02 -2.01 15.93
CA THR A 208 -8.30 -0.77 16.27
C THR A 208 -8.50 0.32 15.22
N ALA A 209 -8.47 -0.03 13.93
CA ALA A 209 -8.68 0.90 12.82
C ALA A 209 -10.06 1.57 12.87
N PHE A 210 -11.07 0.88 13.38
CA PHE A 210 -12.43 1.41 13.55
C PHE A 210 -12.69 2.02 14.93
N ALA A 211 -11.99 1.58 15.97
CA ALA A 211 -12.09 2.08 17.34
C ALA A 211 -11.37 3.42 17.55
N LEU A 212 -10.29 3.70 16.81
CA LEU A 212 -9.63 5.00 16.83
C LEU A 212 -10.64 6.09 16.48
N ARG A 213 -10.99 6.90 17.48
CA ARG A 213 -11.94 8.00 17.34
C ARG A 213 -11.52 8.91 16.19
N ARG A 214 -12.52 9.39 15.45
CA ARG A 214 -12.39 10.54 14.56
C ARG A 214 -12.16 11.78 15.43
N LEU A 215 -10.98 11.92 16.02
CA LEU A 215 -10.63 13.17 16.66
C LEU A 215 -10.36 14.16 15.53
N PRO A 216 -11.15 15.24 15.41
CA PRO A 216 -10.71 16.39 14.64
C PRO A 216 -9.49 16.88 15.38
N ARG A 217 -8.30 16.47 14.95
CA ARG A 217 -7.09 17.13 15.43
C ARG A 217 -7.19 18.53 14.85
N GLY A 218 -7.47 19.51 15.71
CA GLY A 218 -7.34 20.91 15.36
C GLY A 218 -5.97 21.08 14.70
N ALA A 219 -5.94 21.64 13.50
CA ALA A 219 -4.67 21.91 12.85
C ALA A 219 -3.87 22.80 13.80
N SER A 220 -2.67 22.36 14.18
CA SER A 220 -1.76 23.22 14.90
C SER A 220 -1.39 24.39 13.99
N ASP A 221 -1.36 25.60 14.54
CA ASP A 221 -0.91 26.81 13.82
C ASP A 221 0.58 26.74 13.42
N ARG A 222 1.32 25.75 13.93
CA ARG A 222 2.72 25.54 13.53
C ARG A 222 2.78 25.19 12.04
N PRO A 223 3.70 25.80 11.26
CA PRO A 223 3.84 25.51 9.85
C PRO A 223 4.30 24.06 9.64
N GLY A 224 3.69 23.41 8.64
CA GLY A 224 4.11 22.10 8.17
C GLY A 224 5.57 22.08 7.72
N PRO A 225 6.25 20.93 7.78
CA PRO A 225 7.62 20.82 7.28
C PRO A 225 7.68 21.10 5.77
N ASN A 226 8.87 21.41 5.26
CA ASN A 226 9.11 21.45 3.82
C ASN A 226 8.76 20.07 3.20
N PRO A 227 7.93 19.99 2.14
CA PRO A 227 7.64 18.73 1.45
C PRO A 227 8.88 17.94 1.04
N TRP A 228 9.96 18.61 0.62
CA TRP A 228 11.22 17.95 0.26
C TRP A 228 11.84 17.21 1.44
N LEU A 229 11.80 17.80 2.64
CA LEU A 229 12.27 17.15 3.87
C LEU A 229 11.44 15.89 4.16
N VAL A 230 10.12 15.94 3.96
CA VAL A 230 9.25 14.77 4.12
C VAL A 230 9.64 13.66 3.15
N GLY A 231 9.88 13.99 1.89
CA GLY A 231 10.28 13.02 0.87
C GLY A 231 11.67 12.43 1.11
N MET A 232 12.64 13.26 1.50
CA MET A 232 13.98 12.79 1.86
C MET A 232 13.94 11.89 3.09
N ALA A 233 13.24 12.31 4.15
CA ALA A 233 13.08 11.50 5.36
C ALA A 233 12.43 10.15 5.03
N ALA A 234 11.39 10.14 4.20
CA ALA A 234 10.77 8.92 3.72
C ALA A 234 11.77 8.03 2.98
N PHE A 235 12.44 8.55 1.95
CA PHE A 235 13.39 7.81 1.11
C PHE A 235 14.55 7.20 1.91
N PHE A 236 15.18 7.98 2.79
CA PHE A 236 16.30 7.50 3.59
C PHE A 236 15.86 6.54 4.70
N ALA A 237 14.74 6.79 5.37
CA ALA A 237 14.24 5.89 6.40
C ALA A 237 13.81 4.54 5.78
N SER A 238 13.07 4.55 4.67
CA SER A 238 12.67 3.31 4.00
C SER A 238 13.84 2.63 3.30
N GLY A 239 14.79 3.37 2.76
CA GLY A 239 16.02 2.81 2.19
C GLY A 239 16.90 2.12 3.23
N LEU A 240 17.09 2.75 4.40
CA LEU A 240 17.80 2.11 5.51
C LEU A 240 17.04 0.88 6.00
N PHE A 241 15.71 0.98 6.19
CA PHE A 241 14.88 -0.18 6.54
C PHE A 241 15.08 -1.36 5.57
N PHE A 242 15.13 -1.08 4.27
CA PHE A 242 15.31 -2.08 3.22
C PHE A 242 16.69 -2.75 3.22
N LEU A 243 17.76 -2.00 3.49
CA LEU A 243 19.15 -2.53 3.49
C LEU A 243 19.50 -3.37 4.72
N LEU A 244 18.78 -3.19 5.83
CA LEU A 244 19.12 -3.84 7.09
C LEU A 244 18.77 -5.34 7.05
N GLY A 245 19.78 -6.20 7.22
CA GLY A 245 19.64 -7.66 7.29
C GLY A 245 19.13 -8.22 8.63
N GLY A 246 19.33 -9.52 8.83
CA GLY A 246 18.73 -10.32 9.91
C GLY A 246 19.53 -10.45 11.21
N ASN A 247 19.66 -9.36 11.98
CA ASN A 247 20.22 -9.41 13.34
C ASN A 247 19.42 -8.50 14.31
N TRP A 248 19.61 -8.69 15.63
CA TRP A 248 18.83 -7.98 16.65
C TRP A 248 19.06 -6.46 16.67
N LEU A 249 20.27 -6.00 16.34
CA LEU A 249 20.54 -4.56 16.19
C LEU A 249 19.71 -3.98 15.05
N HIS A 250 19.68 -4.66 13.90
CA HIS A 250 18.89 -4.27 12.74
C HIS A 250 17.38 -4.31 13.03
N VAL A 251 16.90 -5.29 13.79
CA VAL A 251 15.50 -5.33 14.25
C VAL A 251 15.17 -4.12 15.12
N ALA A 252 16.04 -3.76 16.06
CA ALA A 252 15.86 -2.58 16.91
C ALA A 252 15.83 -1.30 16.05
N VAL A 253 16.75 -1.17 15.09
CA VAL A 253 16.81 -0.02 14.18
C VAL A 253 15.57 0.05 13.28
N LYS A 254 15.17 -1.06 12.65
CA LYS A 254 13.95 -1.13 11.82
C LYS A 254 12.70 -0.72 12.62
N THR A 255 12.54 -1.25 13.82
CA THR A 255 11.43 -0.92 14.72
C THR A 255 11.45 0.56 15.10
N GLY A 256 12.63 1.08 15.44
CA GLY A 256 12.84 2.49 15.73
C GLY A 256 12.49 3.41 14.54
N LEU A 257 12.88 3.02 13.32
CA LEU A 257 12.54 3.76 12.10
C LEU A 257 11.04 3.80 11.85
N ILE A 258 10.34 2.68 11.99
CA ILE A 258 8.88 2.60 11.86
C ILE A 258 8.21 3.53 12.89
N ALA A 259 8.60 3.42 14.16
CA ALA A 259 8.04 4.24 15.23
C ALA A 259 8.32 5.74 15.01
N ALA A 260 9.58 6.10 14.68
CA ALA A 260 9.98 7.47 14.41
C ALA A 260 9.22 8.06 13.22
N MET A 261 9.07 7.31 12.12
CA MET A 261 8.32 7.78 10.95
C MET A 261 6.82 7.86 11.21
N ALA A 262 6.24 6.92 11.95
CA ALA A 262 4.83 6.98 12.35
C ALA A 262 4.55 8.22 13.20
N VAL A 263 5.40 8.51 14.19
CA VAL A 263 5.29 9.70 15.04
C VAL A 263 5.53 10.96 14.22
N ALA A 264 6.57 11.00 13.38
CA ALA A 264 6.87 12.16 12.54
C ALA A 264 5.72 12.49 11.60
N VAL A 265 5.16 11.50 10.88
CA VAL A 265 4.01 11.69 10.00
C VAL A 265 2.76 12.10 10.79
N ALA A 266 2.52 11.53 11.97
CA ALA A 266 1.41 11.95 12.83
C ALA A 266 1.54 13.43 13.24
N LEU A 267 2.73 13.87 13.66
CA LEU A 267 3.02 15.24 14.07
C LEU A 267 3.05 16.22 12.89
N TRP A 268 3.55 15.82 11.72
CA TRP A 268 3.58 16.68 10.54
C TRP A 268 2.19 16.82 9.94
N SER A 269 1.40 15.75 9.93
CA SER A 269 0.04 15.75 9.38
C SER A 269 -0.97 16.58 10.16
N SER A 270 -0.67 16.92 11.42
CA SER A 270 -1.46 17.83 12.24
C SER A 270 -1.07 19.31 12.09
N ARG A 271 -0.06 19.66 11.30
CA ARG A 271 0.42 21.04 11.15
C ARG A 271 -0.30 21.79 10.04
N ALA A 272 -0.37 23.12 10.18
CA ALA A 272 -0.92 24.01 9.16
C ALA A 272 -0.21 23.83 7.81
N GLY A 273 -1.01 23.74 6.74
CA GLY A 273 -0.50 23.58 5.38
C GLY A 273 -0.10 22.15 5.00
N TRP A 274 -0.23 21.15 5.89
CA TRP A 274 -0.07 19.75 5.48
C TRP A 274 -1.12 19.39 4.42
N GLY A 275 -0.64 19.00 3.24
CA GLY A 275 -1.50 18.80 2.09
C GLY A 275 -1.03 17.74 1.12
N VAL A 276 -1.56 17.81 -0.09
CA VAL A 276 -1.29 16.86 -1.17
C VAL A 276 0.20 16.85 -1.56
N ARG A 277 0.90 17.98 -1.48
CA ARG A 277 2.35 18.06 -1.78
C ARG A 277 3.19 17.25 -0.80
N HIS A 278 2.85 17.25 0.49
CA HIS A 278 3.54 16.45 1.51
C HIS A 278 3.25 14.96 1.34
N ARG A 279 2.01 14.59 1.02
CA ARG A 279 1.64 13.20 0.73
C ARG A 279 2.35 12.69 -0.52
N PHE A 280 2.45 13.51 -1.56
CA PHE A 280 3.23 13.20 -2.76
C PHE A 280 4.71 12.97 -2.41
N ALA A 281 5.31 13.86 -1.62
CA ALA A 281 6.70 13.71 -1.23
C ALA A 281 6.95 12.44 -0.38
N LEU A 282 6.07 12.18 0.61
CA LEU A 282 6.12 10.95 1.41
C LEU A 282 6.01 9.70 0.54
N THR A 283 5.01 9.65 -0.34
CA THR A 283 4.77 8.52 -1.26
C THR A 283 5.93 8.33 -2.25
N GLY A 284 6.41 9.43 -2.84
CA GLY A 284 7.50 9.42 -3.80
C GLY A 284 8.82 8.96 -3.16
N GLY A 285 9.15 9.47 -1.98
CA GLY A 285 10.33 9.05 -1.24
C GLY A 285 10.31 7.55 -0.95
N THR A 286 9.18 7.03 -0.45
CA THR A 286 9.04 5.60 -0.18
C THR A 286 9.05 4.74 -1.46
N LEU A 287 8.37 5.15 -2.53
CA LEU A 287 8.36 4.40 -3.80
C LEU A 287 9.75 4.33 -4.43
N LEU A 288 10.52 5.42 -4.37
CA LEU A 288 11.89 5.47 -4.91
C LEU A 288 12.84 4.50 -4.21
N THR A 289 12.54 4.05 -2.98
CA THR A 289 13.28 2.94 -2.36
C THR A 289 13.17 1.67 -3.17
N TYR A 290 11.97 1.30 -3.67
CA TYR A 290 11.83 0.12 -4.50
C TYR A 290 12.39 0.31 -5.91
N VAL A 291 12.51 1.53 -6.42
CA VAL A 291 13.14 1.78 -7.73
C VAL A 291 14.59 1.29 -7.78
N TRP A 292 15.39 1.55 -6.75
CA TRP A 292 16.75 0.98 -6.67
C TRP A 292 16.77 -0.37 -5.95
N GLY A 293 15.93 -0.54 -4.92
CA GLY A 293 15.82 -1.76 -4.13
C GLY A 293 15.41 -2.97 -4.96
N GLY A 294 14.62 -2.75 -6.02
CA GLY A 294 14.22 -3.75 -7.00
C GLY A 294 15.40 -4.50 -7.60
N PHE A 295 16.47 -3.79 -7.93
CA PHE A 295 17.68 -4.41 -8.47
C PHE A 295 18.43 -5.25 -7.42
N VAL A 296 18.40 -4.82 -6.16
CA VAL A 296 19.04 -5.52 -5.04
C VAL A 296 18.27 -6.80 -4.71
N CYS A 297 16.96 -6.70 -4.52
CA CYS A 297 16.10 -7.85 -4.23
C CYS A 297 16.11 -8.85 -5.41
N ALA A 298 16.02 -8.40 -6.66
CA ALA A 298 16.16 -9.27 -7.82
C ALA A 298 17.50 -10.04 -7.83
N THR A 299 18.57 -9.44 -7.28
CA THR A 299 19.86 -10.15 -7.10
C THR A 299 19.78 -11.19 -6.00
N PHE A 300 19.15 -10.86 -4.88
CA PHE A 300 18.95 -11.77 -3.76
C PHE A 300 18.09 -12.98 -4.16
N VAL A 301 17.04 -12.77 -4.95
CA VAL A 301 16.13 -13.84 -5.39
C VAL A 301 16.56 -14.53 -6.70
N GLY A 302 17.78 -14.28 -7.17
CA GLY A 302 18.32 -14.95 -8.37
C GLY A 302 17.74 -14.49 -9.72
N ASN A 303 16.90 -13.46 -9.75
CA ASN A 303 16.36 -12.82 -10.96
C ASN A 303 17.38 -11.88 -11.62
N THR A 304 18.57 -12.40 -11.98
CA THR A 304 19.70 -11.58 -12.45
C THR A 304 19.93 -11.60 -13.96
N GLY A 305 19.14 -12.36 -14.72
CA GLY A 305 19.31 -12.49 -16.17
C GLY A 305 19.04 -11.17 -16.94
N PRO A 306 19.50 -11.06 -18.20
CA PRO A 306 19.34 -9.82 -18.98
C PRO A 306 17.88 -9.35 -19.11
N ILE A 307 16.95 -10.27 -19.34
CA ILE A 307 15.51 -9.98 -19.42
C ILE A 307 14.96 -9.49 -18.08
N ASP A 308 15.42 -10.05 -16.96
CA ASP A 308 14.99 -9.64 -15.62
C ASP A 308 15.46 -8.21 -15.32
N ARG A 309 16.70 -7.87 -15.71
CA ARG A 309 17.22 -6.49 -15.60
C ARG A 309 16.48 -5.50 -16.48
N ILE A 310 16.12 -5.88 -17.70
CA ILE A 310 15.24 -5.07 -18.56
C ILE A 310 13.89 -4.84 -17.87
N GLY A 311 13.32 -5.90 -17.27
CA GLY A 311 12.10 -5.80 -16.47
C GLY A 311 12.21 -4.79 -15.33
N ASN A 312 13.27 -4.90 -14.51
CA ASN A 312 13.54 -3.97 -13.41
C ASN A 312 13.63 -2.52 -13.90
N VAL A 313 14.28 -2.27 -15.04
CA VAL A 313 14.34 -0.94 -15.67
C VAL A 313 12.95 -0.46 -16.10
N ILE A 314 12.16 -1.31 -16.74
CA ILE A 314 10.78 -0.97 -17.17
C ILE A 314 9.91 -0.58 -15.97
N PHE A 315 9.90 -1.40 -14.91
CA PHE A 315 9.09 -1.10 -13.72
C PHE A 315 9.58 0.17 -13.00
N SER A 316 10.89 0.37 -12.92
CA SER A 316 11.51 1.58 -12.36
C SER A 316 11.11 2.84 -13.13
N LEU A 317 11.22 2.81 -14.45
CA LEU A 317 10.79 3.92 -15.32
C LEU A 317 9.28 4.14 -15.21
N GLY A 318 8.48 3.08 -15.15
CA GLY A 318 7.04 3.14 -14.92
C GLY A 318 6.69 3.85 -13.61
N ALA A 319 7.38 3.53 -12.51
CA ALA A 319 7.22 4.19 -11.21
C ALA A 319 7.55 5.69 -11.29
N ILE A 320 8.65 6.05 -11.94
CA ILE A 320 9.05 7.46 -12.15
C ILE A 320 8.00 8.20 -12.99
N VAL A 321 7.51 7.59 -14.08
CA VAL A 321 6.44 8.15 -14.91
C VAL A 321 5.16 8.36 -14.10
N LEU A 322 4.75 7.40 -13.27
CA LEU A 322 3.59 7.55 -12.39
C LEU A 322 3.75 8.72 -11.42
N LEU A 323 4.93 8.90 -10.81
CA LEU A 323 5.22 10.05 -9.96
C LEU A 323 5.18 11.37 -10.73
N MET A 324 5.72 11.42 -11.96
CA MET A 324 5.64 12.61 -12.81
C MET A 324 4.19 12.96 -13.19
N LEU A 325 3.37 11.95 -13.52
CA LEU A 325 1.95 12.14 -13.83
C LEU A 325 1.16 12.63 -12.61
N ALA A 326 1.41 12.04 -11.43
CA ALA A 326 0.83 12.49 -10.17
C ALA A 326 1.24 13.94 -9.87
N ALA A 327 2.53 14.29 -10.00
CA ALA A 327 3.00 15.66 -9.80
C ALA A 327 2.30 16.66 -10.74
N ARG A 328 2.12 16.31 -12.01
CA ARG A 328 1.39 17.13 -12.99
C ARG A 328 -0.08 17.32 -12.61
N LYS A 329 -0.75 16.27 -12.12
CA LYS A 329 -2.14 16.34 -11.67
C LYS A 329 -2.30 17.21 -10.43
N ILE A 330 -1.41 17.06 -9.46
CA ILE A 330 -1.45 17.79 -8.19
C ILE A 330 -1.15 19.28 -8.37
N ARG A 331 -0.30 19.67 -9.32
CA ARG A 331 -0.01 21.09 -9.61
C ARG A 331 -1.21 21.87 -10.15
N LYS A 332 -2.24 21.17 -10.65
CA LYS A 332 -3.47 21.79 -11.16
C LYS A 332 -4.50 22.08 -10.06
N ILE A 333 -4.18 21.75 -8.81
CA ILE A 333 -5.00 21.94 -7.60
C ILE A 333 -4.28 22.96 -6.72
#